data_AF-A0A1C0V9E3-F1
#
_entry.id   AF-A0A1C0V9E3-F1
#
_cell.length_a   1.000
_cell.length_b   1.000
_cell.length_c   1.000
_cell.angle_alpha   90.00
_cell.angle_beta   90.00
_cell.angle_gamma   90.00
#
_symmetry.space_group_name_H-M   'P 1'
#
loop_
_entity.id
_entity.type
_entity.pdbx_description
1 polymer ?
#
loop_
_entity_poly.entity_id
_entity_poly.type
_entity_poly.pdbx_seq_one_letter_code
_entity_poly.pdbx_strand_id
1 'polypeptide(L)'
;MISLEQIRKTAIAGILIVILTVTTACGGATVSQADRTTNPPVIGRDVTYSELERGNTPGGQTFGNWVVQTSRGLIKDAYVRDNNKLGVVISREVSPNEVRPLAKSLVQGFRKNFPNQDLTVLVYGPDKKLILTTQYDVQTNQVKYS
;
A
#
# COMPACT_ATOMS: atom_id res chain seq x y z
N MET A 1 -10.13 36.43 -41.84
CA MET A 1 -10.76 35.18 -42.31
C MET A 1 -10.05 34.83 -43.60
N ILE A 2 -9.22 33.79 -43.76
CA ILE A 2 -9.03 32.49 -43.11
C ILE A 2 -7.50 32.27 -43.01
N SER A 3 -7.00 31.88 -41.83
CA SER A 3 -5.58 31.98 -41.46
C SER A 3 -4.69 30.88 -42.06
N LEU A 4 -3.54 31.32 -42.58
CA LEU A 4 -2.55 30.62 -43.39
C LEU A 4 -1.64 29.64 -42.61
N GLU A 5 -2.14 29.00 -41.54
CA GLU A 5 -1.33 28.14 -40.63
C GLU A 5 -1.76 26.65 -40.61
N GLN A 6 -2.49 26.19 -41.62
CA GLN A 6 -3.08 24.84 -41.65
C GLN A 6 -2.35 23.77 -42.48
N ILE A 7 -1.19 24.04 -43.13
CA ILE A 7 -0.65 23.09 -44.14
C ILE A 7 0.87 22.85 -44.02
N ARG A 8 1.49 23.02 -42.85
CA ARG A 8 2.92 22.66 -42.70
C ARG A 8 3.24 21.98 -41.38
N LYS A 9 3.48 20.65 -41.49
CA LYS A 9 4.20 19.75 -40.56
C LYS A 9 3.37 18.77 -39.74
N THR A 10 2.34 18.21 -40.35
CA THR A 10 2.01 16.77 -40.23
C THR A 10 3.13 15.93 -40.88
N ALA A 11 4.33 15.91 -40.29
CA ALA A 11 5.49 15.23 -40.89
C ALA A 11 6.55 14.73 -39.88
N ILE A 12 6.14 14.22 -38.70
CA ILE A 12 7.03 13.41 -37.84
C ILE A 12 6.25 12.21 -37.27
N ALA A 13 5.48 11.55 -38.13
CA ALA A 13 5.05 10.17 -37.94
C ALA A 13 5.86 9.34 -38.95
N GLY A 14 6.89 8.60 -38.50
CA GLY A 14 7.56 7.65 -39.41
C GLY A 14 8.99 7.19 -39.15
N ILE A 15 9.69 7.56 -38.07
CA ILE A 15 11.06 7.07 -37.86
C ILE A 15 11.27 6.70 -36.39
N LEU A 16 11.23 5.39 -36.10
CA LEU A 16 11.86 4.61 -35.01
C LEU A 16 11.07 3.34 -34.67
N ILE A 17 10.47 2.70 -35.68
CA ILE A 17 10.02 1.28 -35.67
C ILE A 17 11.19 0.35 -36.09
N VAL A 18 12.45 0.82 -36.04
CA VAL A 18 13.63 0.11 -36.58
C VAL A 18 14.72 -0.09 -35.53
N ILE A 19 14.39 -0.78 -34.44
CA ILE A 19 15.41 -1.52 -33.65
C ILE A 19 14.82 -2.91 -33.37
N LEU A 20 14.64 -3.67 -34.45
CA LEU A 20 14.37 -5.10 -34.41
C LEU A 20 15.73 -5.83 -34.39
N THR A 21 15.89 -6.71 -33.41
CA THR A 21 16.45 -8.06 -33.57
C THR A 21 17.85 -8.21 -34.19
N VAL A 22 18.91 -8.39 -33.37
CA VAL A 22 19.94 -9.42 -33.62
C VAL A 22 20.63 -9.86 -32.29
N THR A 23 20.42 -11.13 -31.92
CA THR A 23 21.32 -12.11 -31.25
C THR A 23 21.98 -11.85 -29.88
N THR A 24 21.57 -12.64 -28.89
CA THR A 24 22.50 -13.51 -28.14
C THR A 24 21.89 -14.90 -28.00
N ALA A 25 22.44 -15.86 -28.73
CA ALA A 25 22.18 -17.28 -28.59
C ALA A 25 23.19 -17.91 -27.61
N CYS A 26 22.78 -19.08 -27.09
CA CYS A 26 23.56 -20.17 -26.50
C CYS A 26 23.83 -20.13 -24.98
N GLY A 27 23.33 -21.18 -24.32
CA GLY A 27 23.71 -21.57 -22.97
C GLY A 27 22.71 -22.52 -22.30
N GLY A 28 22.34 -23.62 -22.95
CA GLY A 28 21.54 -24.67 -22.31
C GLY A 28 22.35 -25.49 -21.31
N ALA A 29 21.77 -25.77 -20.14
CA ALA A 29 22.09 -26.94 -19.32
C ALA A 29 20.93 -27.27 -18.36
N THR A 30 20.33 -28.43 -18.62
CA THR A 30 19.86 -29.46 -17.66
C THR A 30 18.76 -29.18 -16.63
N VAL A 31 17.68 -29.93 -16.89
CA VAL A 31 16.59 -30.48 -16.06
C VAL A 31 17.00 -30.97 -14.65
N SER A 32 16.00 -30.96 -13.75
CA SER A 32 15.87 -31.65 -12.44
C SER A 32 16.28 -30.78 -11.24
N GLN A 33 15.48 -30.60 -10.19
CA GLN A 33 14.84 -31.66 -9.42
C GLN A 33 13.71 -31.09 -8.55
N ALA A 34 12.59 -31.81 -8.51
CA ALA A 34 11.56 -31.62 -7.50
C ALA A 34 12.14 -31.96 -6.12
N ASP A 35 11.98 -31.06 -5.15
CA ASP A 35 11.92 -31.46 -3.76
C ASP A 35 10.73 -30.76 -3.08
N ARG A 36 9.66 -31.53 -2.95
CA ARG A 36 8.57 -31.24 -2.02
C ARG A 36 9.14 -31.44 -0.62
N THR A 37 9.46 -30.35 0.05
CA THR A 37 9.44 -30.34 1.53
C THR A 37 8.24 -29.51 1.98
N THR A 38 7.23 -30.24 2.44
CA THR A 38 6.01 -29.74 3.08
C THR A 38 6.37 -29.14 4.44
N ASN A 39 6.63 -27.83 4.49
CA ASN A 39 6.53 -27.07 5.74
C ASN A 39 5.25 -26.23 5.69
N PRO A 40 4.31 -26.36 6.66
CA PRO A 40 3.20 -25.42 6.77
C PRO A 40 3.79 -24.01 6.97
N PRO A 41 3.19 -22.95 6.39
CA PRO A 41 3.65 -21.60 6.66
C PRO A 41 3.41 -21.31 8.13
N VAL A 42 4.47 -21.41 8.93
CA VAL A 42 4.51 -20.86 10.28
C VAL A 42 4.35 -19.35 10.10
N ILE A 43 3.15 -18.86 10.40
CA ILE A 43 2.88 -17.44 10.63
C ILE A 43 3.72 -17.04 11.84
N GLY A 44 4.94 -16.59 11.57
CA GLY A 44 5.98 -16.37 12.57
C GLY A 44 6.79 -15.14 12.23
N ARG A 45 6.26 -13.98 12.66
CA ARG A 45 7.01 -12.88 13.29
C ARG A 45 8.38 -12.55 12.68
N ASP A 46 8.37 -11.91 11.52
CA ASP A 46 9.26 -10.76 11.24
C ASP A 46 8.70 -10.03 10.02
N VAL A 47 7.64 -9.24 10.22
CA VAL A 47 7.20 -8.29 9.19
C VAL A 47 8.15 -7.11 9.30
N THR A 48 9.36 -7.30 8.77
CA THR A 48 10.36 -6.26 8.65
C THR A 48 9.75 -5.11 7.85
N TYR A 49 9.43 -4.02 8.55
CA TYR A 49 8.73 -2.80 8.10
C TYR A 49 9.31 -2.14 6.83
N SER A 50 10.50 -2.55 6.39
CA SER A 50 11.37 -1.72 5.55
C SER A 50 10.92 -1.53 4.11
N GLU A 51 10.40 -2.55 3.42
CA GLU A 51 10.37 -2.49 1.94
C GLU A 51 9.01 -2.74 1.27
N LEU A 52 8.02 -3.34 1.95
CA LEU A 52 6.79 -3.81 1.29
C LEU A 52 5.59 -2.84 1.43
N GLU A 53 5.71 -1.75 2.19
CA GLU A 53 4.57 -1.05 2.80
C GLU A 53 4.31 0.37 2.28
N ARG A 54 4.70 0.73 1.06
CA ARG A 54 4.11 1.91 0.39
C ARG A 54 2.76 1.54 -0.19
N GLY A 55 1.77 2.42 -0.04
CA GLY A 55 0.42 2.14 -0.51
C GLY A 55 0.39 1.76 -2.00
N ASN A 56 -0.31 0.68 -2.32
CA ASN A 56 -0.28 0.08 -3.66
C ASN A 56 -1.33 0.67 -4.63
N THR A 57 -2.14 1.61 -4.14
CA THR A 57 -3.17 2.29 -4.94
C THR A 57 -3.05 3.82 -4.78
N PRO A 58 -3.44 4.61 -5.81
CA PRO A 58 -3.46 6.07 -5.71
C PRO A 58 -4.36 6.59 -4.57
N GLY A 59 -5.53 5.96 -4.38
CA GLY A 59 -6.45 6.30 -3.29
C GLY A 59 -5.86 5.99 -1.91
N GLY A 60 -5.17 4.84 -1.79
CA GLY A 60 -4.50 4.45 -0.57
C GLY A 60 -3.35 5.39 -0.18
N GLN A 61 -2.55 5.81 -1.17
CA GLN A 61 -1.48 6.79 -0.94
C GLN A 61 -2.03 8.16 -0.52
N THR A 62 -3.11 8.62 -1.16
CA THR A 62 -3.77 9.88 -0.81
C THR A 62 -4.31 9.84 0.62
N PHE A 63 -4.96 8.74 1.01
CA PHE A 63 -5.47 8.58 2.36
C PHE A 63 -4.35 8.47 3.40
N GLY A 64 -3.28 7.71 3.12
CA GLY A 64 -2.12 7.63 4.02
C GLY A 64 -1.49 9.01 4.29
N ASN A 65 -1.26 9.79 3.22
CA ASN A 65 -0.77 11.17 3.36
C ASN A 65 -1.73 12.06 4.17
N TRP A 66 -3.04 11.93 3.91
CA TRP A 66 -4.06 12.66 4.66
C TRP A 66 -4.06 12.29 6.15
N VAL A 67 -3.91 11.01 6.50
CA VAL A 67 -3.83 10.55 7.89
C VAL A 67 -2.64 11.19 8.61
N VAL A 68 -1.44 11.16 8.01
CA VAL A 68 -0.25 11.79 8.59
C VAL A 68 -0.48 13.29 8.78
N GLN A 69 -0.98 13.98 7.76
CA GLN A 69 -1.22 15.43 7.80
C GLN A 69 -2.25 15.83 8.85
N THR A 70 -3.38 15.11 8.94
CA THR A 70 -4.50 15.45 9.83
C THR A 70 -4.22 15.08 11.28
N SER A 71 -3.32 14.10 11.51
CA SER A 71 -2.95 13.64 12.86
C SER A 71 -2.15 14.66 13.67
N ARG A 72 -1.74 15.78 13.06
CA ARG A 72 -0.97 16.87 13.71
C ARG A 72 0.29 16.38 14.44
N GLY A 73 0.95 15.36 13.91
CA GLY A 73 2.21 14.83 14.45
C GLY A 73 2.07 13.61 15.34
N LEU A 74 0.83 13.21 15.70
CA LEU A 74 0.55 11.98 16.45
C LEU A 74 0.85 10.72 15.63
N ILE A 75 0.73 10.79 14.30
CA ILE A 75 1.09 9.73 13.38
C ILE A 75 2.28 10.20 12.56
N LYS A 76 3.38 9.43 12.59
CA LYS A 76 4.63 9.74 11.89
C LYS A 76 4.66 9.18 10.47
N ASP A 77 3.98 8.07 10.27
CA ASP A 77 3.92 7.40 8.97
C ASP A 77 2.59 6.67 8.84
N ALA A 78 2.06 6.60 7.62
CA ALA A 78 0.86 5.85 7.32
C ALA A 78 0.85 5.37 5.88
N TYR A 79 0.34 4.15 5.68
CA TYR A 79 0.18 3.55 4.38
C TYR A 79 -1.14 2.80 4.28
N VAL A 80 -1.69 2.70 3.08
CA VAL A 80 -2.87 1.88 2.80
C VAL A 80 -2.56 0.87 1.73
N ARG A 81 -2.83 -0.41 2.02
CA ARG A 81 -2.69 -1.53 1.09
C ARG A 81 -4.06 -2.10 0.74
N ASP A 82 -4.22 -2.50 -0.52
CA ASP A 82 -5.38 -3.20 -1.08
C ASP A 82 -6.71 -2.47 -0.84
N ASN A 83 -6.64 -1.16 -0.60
CA ASN A 83 -7.76 -0.31 -0.20
C ASN A 83 -8.46 -0.73 1.11
N ASN A 84 -7.99 -1.73 1.84
CA ASN A 84 -8.67 -2.27 3.04
C ASN A 84 -7.77 -2.45 4.27
N LYS A 85 -6.46 -2.23 4.14
CA LYS A 85 -5.50 -2.30 5.24
C LYS A 85 -4.79 -0.97 5.40
N LEU A 86 -4.93 -0.32 6.54
CA LEU A 86 -4.22 0.90 6.91
C LEU A 86 -3.18 0.55 7.96
N GLY A 87 -1.91 0.77 7.66
CA GLY A 87 -0.84 0.77 8.67
C GLY A 87 -0.55 2.20 9.13
N VAL A 88 -0.39 2.40 10.43
CA VAL A 88 0.00 3.70 11.02
C VAL A 88 1.10 3.52 12.05
N VAL A 89 2.09 4.40 12.04
CA VAL A 89 3.11 4.50 13.08
C VAL A 89 2.82 5.69 13.97
N ILE A 90 2.58 5.45 15.25
CA ILE A 90 2.35 6.53 16.21
C ILE A 90 3.65 7.17 16.69
N SER A 91 3.56 8.44 17.07
CA SER A 91 4.65 9.16 17.72
C SER A 91 4.82 8.72 19.17
N ARG A 92 5.94 9.13 19.78
CA ARG A 92 6.18 8.94 21.22
C ARG A 92 5.27 9.80 22.11
N GLU A 93 4.51 10.73 21.53
CA GLU A 93 3.60 11.63 22.25
C GLU A 93 2.23 11.00 22.49
N VAL A 94 1.90 9.91 21.77
CA VAL A 94 0.64 9.18 21.96
C VAL A 94 0.76 8.30 23.19
N SER A 95 -0.08 8.54 24.19
CA SER A 95 -0.10 7.71 25.40
C SER A 95 -0.72 6.32 25.11
N PRO A 96 -0.31 5.24 25.80
CA PRO A 96 -0.89 3.91 25.61
C PRO A 96 -2.42 3.86 25.73
N ASN A 97 -3.00 4.68 26.63
CA ASN A 97 -4.44 4.78 26.82
C ASN A 97 -5.17 5.48 25.66
N GLU A 98 -4.45 6.25 24.84
CA GLU A 98 -4.98 6.99 23.69
C GLU A 98 -4.92 6.19 22.39
N VAL A 99 -4.18 5.09 22.36
CA VAL A 99 -4.02 4.24 21.17
C VAL A 99 -5.36 3.68 20.70
N ARG A 100 -6.20 3.19 21.62
CA ARG A 100 -7.54 2.65 21.29
C ARG A 100 -8.49 3.71 20.72
N PRO A 101 -8.70 4.87 21.36
CA PRO A 101 -9.56 5.90 20.78
C PRO A 101 -9.00 6.46 19.46
N LEU A 102 -7.67 6.58 19.31
CA LEU A 102 -7.05 6.95 18.04
C LEU A 102 -7.36 5.94 16.94
N ALA A 103 -7.15 4.65 17.20
CA ALA A 103 -7.41 3.58 16.25
C ALA A 103 -8.89 3.53 15.84
N LYS A 104 -9.81 3.74 16.79
CA LYS A 104 -11.25 3.84 16.50
C LYS A 104 -11.55 4.98 15.52
N SER A 105 -11.00 6.17 15.76
CA SER A 105 -11.16 7.32 14.85
C SER A 105 -10.56 7.05 13.46
N LEU A 106 -9.40 6.39 13.41
CA LEU A 106 -8.77 6.01 12.15
C LEU A 106 -9.64 5.04 11.34
N VAL A 107 -10.16 3.98 11.96
CA VAL A 107 -11.08 3.05 11.30
C VAL A 107 -12.32 3.77 10.77
N GLN A 108 -12.88 4.69 11.56
CA GLN A 108 -14.05 5.47 11.14
C GLN A 108 -13.74 6.37 9.92
N GLY A 109 -12.58 7.04 9.91
CA GLY A 109 -12.12 7.83 8.77
C GLY A 109 -11.81 6.95 7.55
N PHE A 110 -11.23 5.78 7.78
CA PHE A 110 -10.90 4.81 6.74
C PHE A 110 -12.16 4.27 6.06
N ARG A 111 -13.21 3.97 6.84
CA ARG A 111 -14.52 3.56 6.33
C ARG A 111 -15.19 4.59 5.43
N LYS A 112 -14.98 5.88 5.68
CA LYS A 112 -15.54 6.94 4.82
C LYS A 112 -14.90 6.96 3.43
N ASN A 113 -13.61 6.63 3.35
CA ASN A 113 -12.86 6.64 2.10
C ASN A 113 -12.95 5.30 1.36
N PHE A 114 -13.15 4.21 2.09
CA PHE A 114 -13.21 2.85 1.56
C PHE A 114 -14.45 2.10 2.11
N PRO A 115 -15.64 2.43 1.60
CA PRO A 115 -16.90 1.87 2.11
C PRO A 115 -17.15 0.44 1.61
N ASN A 116 -18.16 -0.22 2.19
CA ASN A 116 -18.73 -1.50 1.73
C ASN A 116 -17.77 -2.71 1.77
N GLN A 117 -16.79 -2.69 2.67
CA GLN A 117 -15.85 -3.79 2.85
C GLN A 117 -15.32 -3.84 4.28
N ASP A 118 -14.74 -4.97 4.63
CA ASP A 118 -14.01 -5.12 5.88
C ASP A 118 -12.72 -4.30 5.84
N LEU A 119 -12.38 -3.68 6.97
CA LEU A 119 -11.22 -2.80 7.07
C LEU A 119 -10.35 -3.22 8.24
N THR A 120 -9.04 -3.13 8.05
CA THR A 120 -8.06 -3.42 9.10
C THR A 120 -7.18 -2.20 9.29
N VAL A 121 -7.00 -1.79 10.55
CA VAL A 121 -6.05 -0.76 10.96
C VAL A 121 -5.01 -1.40 11.86
N LEU A 122 -3.76 -1.33 11.44
CA LEU A 122 -2.59 -1.84 12.13
C LEU A 122 -1.87 -0.63 12.75
N VAL A 123 -1.83 -0.58 14.08
CA VAL A 123 -1.16 0.49 14.81
C VAL A 123 0.19 0.00 15.31
N TYR A 124 1.24 0.66 14.86
CA TYR A 124 2.62 0.39 15.22
C TYR A 124 3.13 1.47 16.18
N GLY A 125 3.88 1.05 17.19
CA GLY A 125 4.59 1.96 18.08
C GLY A 125 5.71 2.72 17.37
N PRO A 126 6.34 3.70 18.05
CA PRO A 126 7.49 4.43 17.51
C PRO A 126 8.72 3.53 17.26
N ASP A 127 8.75 2.34 17.84
CA ASP A 127 9.72 1.27 17.61
C ASP A 127 9.32 0.33 16.45
N LYS A 128 8.25 0.67 15.71
CA LYS A 128 7.68 -0.08 14.59
C LYS A 128 7.13 -1.46 14.97
N LYS A 129 6.90 -1.73 16.26
CA LYS A 129 6.22 -2.96 16.69
C LYS A 129 4.71 -2.77 16.63
N LEU A 130 3.99 -3.79 16.16
CA LEU A 130 2.54 -3.79 16.18
C LEU A 130 2.05 -3.79 17.65
N ILE A 131 1.27 -2.78 18.02
CA ILE A 131 0.75 -2.62 19.39
C ILE A 131 -0.76 -2.81 19.47
N LEU A 132 -1.49 -2.59 18.38
CA LEU A 132 -2.94 -2.76 18.32
C LEU A 132 -3.37 -3.06 16.90
N THR A 133 -4.21 -4.08 16.73
CA THR A 133 -4.96 -4.29 15.50
C THR A 133 -6.42 -3.96 15.74
N THR A 134 -6.99 -3.15 14.86
CA THR A 134 -8.41 -2.80 14.89
C THR A 134 -9.06 -3.23 13.59
N GLN A 135 -10.14 -3.99 13.67
CA GLN A 135 -10.85 -4.50 12.51
C GLN A 135 -12.28 -3.97 12.50
N TYR A 136 -12.74 -3.55 11.34
CA TYR A 136 -14.13 -3.23 11.08
C TYR A 136 -14.74 -4.32 10.22
N ASP A 137 -15.84 -4.85 10.71
CA ASP A 137 -16.63 -5.88 10.05
C ASP A 137 -17.87 -5.22 9.43
N VAL A 138 -17.95 -5.21 8.10
CA VAL A 138 -19.02 -4.49 7.38
C VAL A 138 -20.39 -5.14 7.57
N GLN A 139 -20.42 -6.45 7.80
CA GLN A 139 -21.66 -7.21 7.95
C GLN A 139 -22.32 -6.93 9.30
N THR A 140 -21.51 -6.90 10.35
CA THR A 140 -21.99 -6.67 11.73
C THR A 140 -21.93 -5.20 12.14
N ASN A 141 -21.26 -4.34 11.37
CA ASN A 141 -20.97 -2.94 11.71
C ASN A 141 -20.21 -2.77 13.04
N GLN A 142 -19.45 -3.79 13.43
CA GLN A 142 -18.71 -3.81 14.69
C GLN A 142 -17.23 -3.51 14.48
N VAL A 143 -16.64 -2.88 15.51
CA VAL A 143 -15.19 -2.66 15.60
C VAL A 143 -14.62 -3.65 16.63
N LYS A 144 -13.70 -4.50 16.19
CA LYS A 144 -13.00 -5.49 17.00
C LYS A 144 -11.56 -5.04 17.25
N TYR A 145 -11.03 -5.37 18.42
CA TYR A 145 -9.65 -5.03 18.83
C TYR A 145 -8.92 -6.32 19.20
N SER A 146 -7.67 -6.44 18.78
CA SER A 146 -6.78 -7.56 19.08
C SER A 146 -5.35 -7.09 19.28
#